data_AF-A0AAU5H766-F1
#
_entry.id   AF-A0AAU5H766-F1
#
_cell.length_a   1.000
_cell.length_b   1.000
_cell.length_c   1.000
_cell.angle_alpha   90.00
_cell.angle_beta   90.00
_cell.angle_gamma   90.00
#
_symmetry.space_group_name_H-M   'P 1'
#
loop_
_entity.id
_entity.type
_entity.pdbx_description
1 polymer ?
#
loop_
_entity_poly.entity_id
_entity_poly.type
_entity_poly.pdbx_seq_one_letter_code
_entity_poly.pdbx_strand_id
1 'polypeptide(L)'
;MLWPDEIRPATGLAPSEKVTVRPQELKMAESLMETLSEDFDLAAQHDEYQHALDELVAAKLEGEPIPEMAETAAAPDNVVDLMAALQASIDARAPAPAAPAAPAAKKAAAPKKKAAAKKTAARKKAG
;
A
#
# COMPACT_ATOMS: atom_id res chain seq x y z
N MET A 1 24.52 31.97 18.71
CA MET A 1 25.96 31.76 18.49
C MET A 1 26.17 30.27 18.45
N LEU A 2 27.03 29.75 17.57
CA LEU A 2 27.38 28.32 17.54
C LEU A 2 28.74 28.16 18.20
N TRP A 3 28.86 27.28 19.20
CA TRP A 3 30.15 26.98 19.82
C TRP A 3 30.90 25.91 19.03
N PRO A 4 32.22 26.04 18.83
CA PRO A 4 32.98 25.13 17.96
C PRO A 4 32.93 23.64 18.37
N ASP A 5 32.73 23.35 19.64
CA ASP A 5 32.64 22.00 20.21
C ASP A 5 31.26 21.34 20.04
N GLU A 6 30.21 22.12 19.84
CA GLU A 6 28.86 21.61 19.54
C GLU A 6 28.64 21.31 18.04
N ILE A 7 29.52 21.83 17.17
CA ILE A 7 29.45 21.59 15.74
C ILE A 7 30.19 20.30 15.40
N ARG A 8 29.45 19.25 15.07
CA ARG A 8 30.05 18.02 14.55
C ARG A 8 30.65 18.25 13.15
N PRO A 9 31.90 17.83 12.88
CA PRO A 9 32.48 17.97 11.55
C PRO A 9 31.69 17.13 10.54
N ALA A 10 31.43 17.69 9.36
CA ALA A 10 30.70 17.02 8.28
C ALA A 10 31.52 15.95 7.53
N THR A 11 32.79 15.76 7.91
CA THR A 11 33.71 14.80 7.32
C THR A 11 33.12 13.39 7.37
N GLY A 12 32.91 12.79 6.20
CA GLY A 12 32.36 11.43 6.07
C GLY A 12 30.83 11.34 6.07
N LEU A 13 30.09 12.45 6.18
CA LEU A 13 28.62 12.44 6.05
C LEU A 13 28.16 12.44 4.59
N ALA A 14 28.93 13.06 3.70
CA ALA A 14 28.61 13.12 2.28
C ALA A 14 28.96 11.80 1.58
N PRO A 15 28.21 11.42 0.52
CA PRO A 15 28.58 10.32 -0.35
C PRO A 15 30.01 10.48 -0.88
N SER A 16 30.77 9.39 -0.91
CA SER A 16 32.15 9.38 -1.43
C SER A 16 32.23 9.63 -2.93
N GLU A 17 31.14 9.42 -3.65
CA GLU A 17 31.04 9.59 -5.10
C GLU A 17 30.18 10.80 -5.47
N LYS A 18 30.44 11.37 -6.65
CA LYS A 18 29.59 12.44 -7.19
C LYS A 18 28.26 11.85 -7.67
N VAL A 19 27.20 12.09 -6.90
CA VAL A 19 25.83 11.72 -7.28
C VAL A 19 25.22 12.84 -8.11
N THR A 20 24.74 12.51 -9.32
CA THR A 20 23.95 13.43 -10.15
C THR A 20 22.48 13.02 -10.07
N VAL A 21 21.61 13.92 -9.61
CA VAL A 21 20.17 13.67 -9.50
C VAL A 21 19.48 14.12 -10.77
N ARG A 22 18.62 13.27 -11.34
CA ARG A 22 17.88 13.59 -12.57
C ARG A 22 16.65 14.44 -12.25
N PRO A 23 16.24 15.37 -13.14
CA PRO A 23 15.05 16.20 -12.91
C PRO A 23 13.76 15.42 -12.67
N GLN A 24 13.61 14.23 -13.28
CA GLN A 24 12.44 13.38 -13.09
C GLN A 24 12.38 12.77 -11.68
N GLU A 25 13.54 12.46 -11.09
CA GLU A 25 13.62 11.89 -9.73
C GLU A 25 13.23 12.92 -8.68
N LEU A 26 13.66 14.18 -8.87
CA LEU A 26 13.23 15.29 -8.01
C LEU A 26 11.72 15.50 -8.06
N LYS A 27 11.14 15.55 -9.26
CA LYS A 27 9.67 15.68 -9.42
C LYS A 27 8.90 14.57 -8.75
N MET A 28 9.40 13.33 -8.85
CA MET A 28 8.80 12.19 -8.18
C MET A 28 8.87 12.33 -6.65
N ALA A 29 10.02 12.72 -6.10
CA ALA A 29 10.19 12.95 -4.67
C ALA A 29 9.28 14.08 -4.15
N GLU A 30 9.18 15.19 -4.89
CA GLU A 30 8.27 16.29 -4.56
C GLU A 30 6.82 15.83 -4.49
N SER A 31 6.36 15.06 -5.50
CA SER A 31 4.99 14.52 -5.48
C SER A 31 4.72 13.58 -4.30
N LEU A 32 5.71 12.78 -3.91
CA LEU A 32 5.60 11.89 -2.76
C LEU A 32 5.51 12.70 -1.45
N MET A 33 6.34 13.73 -1.31
CA MET A 33 6.29 14.62 -0.16
C MET A 33 4.92 15.29 -0.04
N GLU A 34 4.35 15.79 -1.14
CA GLU A 34 3.02 16.41 -1.14
C GLU A 34 1.92 15.43 -0.73
N THR A 35 2.01 14.16 -1.12
CA THR A 35 1.02 13.14 -0.74
C THR A 35 1.14 12.68 0.72
N LEU A 36 2.33 12.82 1.33
CA LEU A 36 2.61 12.36 2.69
C LEU A 36 2.73 13.51 3.69
N SER A 37 2.71 14.75 3.22
CA SER A 37 2.79 15.94 4.05
C SER A 37 1.43 16.27 4.66
N GLU A 38 1.46 16.70 5.91
CA GLU A 38 0.33 17.28 6.62
C GLU A 38 0.75 18.64 7.20
N ASP A 39 -0.22 19.45 7.60
CA ASP A 39 0.04 20.71 8.27
C ASP A 39 0.68 20.46 9.64
N PHE A 40 1.81 21.09 9.90
CA PHE A 40 2.53 20.94 11.16
C PHE A 40 2.00 21.93 12.22
N ASP A 41 1.25 21.42 13.20
CA ASP A 41 0.81 22.16 14.37
C ASP A 41 1.71 21.88 15.58
N LEU A 42 2.46 22.90 16.00
CA LEU A 42 3.31 22.85 17.20
C LEU A 42 2.48 22.77 18.50
N ALA A 43 1.28 23.34 18.54
CA ALA A 43 0.44 23.33 19.72
C ALA A 43 -0.17 21.94 19.99
N ALA A 44 -0.26 21.10 18.94
CA ALA A 44 -0.68 19.71 19.06
C ALA A 44 0.43 18.78 19.55
N GLN A 45 1.68 19.26 19.66
CA GLN A 45 2.79 18.45 20.17
C GLN A 45 2.89 18.56 21.68
N HIS A 46 3.08 17.42 22.34
CA HIS A 46 3.09 17.32 23.80
C HIS A 46 4.42 16.72 24.24
N ASP A 47 4.96 17.22 25.36
CA ASP A 47 6.11 16.61 26.00
C ASP A 47 5.63 15.40 26.81
N GLU A 48 5.69 14.23 26.18
CA GLU A 48 5.31 12.95 26.78
C GLU A 48 6.06 12.67 28.09
N TYR A 49 7.30 13.16 28.22
CA TYR A 49 8.07 12.98 29.46
C TYR A 49 7.50 13.83 30.60
N GLN A 50 7.20 15.11 30.33
CA GLN A 50 6.57 15.98 31.33
C GLN A 50 5.22 15.43 31.76
N HIS A 51 4.39 15.01 30.80
CA HIS A 51 3.10 14.39 31.08
C HIS A 51 3.23 13.15 31.97
N ALA A 52 4.13 12.22 31.61
CA ALA A 52 4.38 11.02 32.41
C ALA A 52 4.94 11.34 33.81
N LEU A 53 5.72 12.40 33.94
CA LEU A 53 6.26 12.84 35.23
C LEU A 53 5.15 13.39 36.14
N ASP A 54 4.24 14.20 35.59
CA ASP A 54 3.12 14.75 36.34
C ASP A 54 2.18 13.64 36.84
N GLU A 55 1.87 12.66 35.99
CA GLU A 55 1.10 11.47 36.39
C GLU A 55 1.79 10.69 37.51
N LEU A 56 3.10 10.49 37.41
CA LEU A 56 3.88 9.80 38.42
C LEU A 56 3.86 10.56 39.76
N VAL A 57 3.99 11.89 39.73
CA VAL A 57 3.92 12.74 40.93
C VAL A 57 2.53 12.66 41.57
N ALA A 58 1.46 12.72 40.77
CA ALA A 58 0.09 12.60 41.26
C ALA A 58 -0.15 11.25 41.96
N ALA A 59 0.21 10.14 41.31
CA ALA A 59 0.09 8.80 41.89
C ALA A 59 0.85 8.67 43.23
N LYS A 60 2.05 9.27 43.32
CA LYS A 60 2.85 9.28 44.55
C LYS A 60 2.21 10.09 45.67
N LEU A 61 1.56 11.21 45.36
CA LEU A 61 0.86 12.04 46.35
C LEU A 61 -0.40 11.36 46.87
N GLU A 62 -1.13 10.66 46.01
CA GLU A 62 -2.39 9.98 46.34
C GLU A 62 -2.16 8.60 46.96
N GLY A 63 -0.92 8.09 46.92
CA GLY A 63 -0.57 6.76 47.42
C GLY A 63 -1.05 5.62 46.51
N GLU A 64 -1.36 5.95 45.26
CA GLU A 64 -1.80 5.01 44.24
C GLU A 64 -0.61 4.25 43.61
N PRO A 65 -0.87 3.08 42.99
CA PRO A 65 0.15 2.39 42.21
C PRO A 65 0.68 3.28 41.07
N ILE A 66 1.98 3.16 40.80
CA ILE A 66 2.65 3.93 39.74
C ILE A 66 2.07 3.53 38.38
N PRO A 67 1.80 4.47 37.47
CA PRO A 67 1.33 4.16 36.12
C PRO A 67 2.31 3.20 35.41
N GLU A 68 1.77 2.14 34.81
CA GLU A 68 2.57 1.20 34.00
C GLU A 68 2.97 1.87 32.69
N MET A 69 4.23 1.65 32.26
CA MET A 69 4.66 2.09 30.94
C MET A 69 3.85 1.33 29.89
N ALA A 70 3.23 2.06 28.96
CA ALA A 70 2.63 1.45 27.78
C ALA A 70 3.72 0.68 27.01
N GLU A 71 3.54 -0.63 26.85
CA GLU A 71 4.38 -1.41 25.96
C GLU A 71 4.22 -0.85 24.55
N THR A 72 5.33 -0.52 23.89
CA THR A 72 5.31 -0.17 22.47
C THR A 72 4.79 -1.39 21.72
N ALA A 73 3.54 -1.31 21.25
CA ALA A 73 2.95 -2.37 20.45
C ALA A 73 3.89 -2.70 19.29
N ALA A 74 4.25 -3.97 19.15
CA ALA A 74 5.02 -4.43 18.00
C ALA A 74 4.29 -3.99 16.72
N ALA A 75 5.04 -3.36 15.80
CA ALA A 75 4.48 -2.97 14.53
C ALA A 75 3.82 -4.19 13.87
N PRO A 76 2.64 -4.05 13.25
CA PRO A 76 1.97 -5.19 12.63
C PRO A 76 2.86 -5.82 11.55
N ASP A 77 3.13 -7.12 11.68
CA ASP A 77 3.98 -7.92 10.77
C ASP A 77 3.39 -8.09 9.35
N ASN A 78 2.29 -7.40 9.04
CA ASN A 78 1.57 -7.49 7.78
C ASN A 78 2.27 -6.69 6.68
N VAL A 79 3.51 -7.07 6.37
CA VAL A 79 4.19 -6.66 5.15
C VAL A 79 3.55 -7.41 3.99
N VAL A 80 2.48 -6.83 3.43
CA VAL A 80 1.92 -7.31 2.16
C VAL A 80 2.98 -7.07 1.08
N ASP A 81 3.28 -8.09 0.27
CA ASP A 81 4.18 -7.96 -0.88
C ASP A 81 3.58 -6.97 -1.90
N LEU A 82 4.00 -5.71 -1.78
CA LEU A 82 3.52 -4.59 -2.60
C LEU A 82 3.87 -4.81 -4.08
N MET A 83 4.95 -5.53 -4.39
CA MET A 83 5.30 -5.85 -5.78
C MET A 83 4.33 -6.87 -6.36
N ALA A 84 3.99 -7.91 -5.60
CA ALA A 84 2.98 -8.88 -6.01
C ALA A 84 1.59 -8.24 -6.15
N ALA A 85 1.20 -7.36 -5.23
CA ALA A 85 -0.08 -6.64 -5.28
C ALA A 85 -0.16 -5.70 -6.51
N LEU A 86 0.93 -5.01 -6.83
CA LEU A 86 1.02 -4.16 -8.02
C LEU A 86 0.97 -4.99 -9.30
N GLN A 87 1.70 -6.10 -9.36
CA GLN A 87 1.69 -7.02 -10.50
C GLN A 87 0.27 -7.55 -10.77
N ALA A 88 -0.42 -7.99 -9.71
CA ALA A 88 -1.81 -8.44 -9.80
C ALA A 88 -2.77 -7.35 -10.29
N SER A 89 -2.57 -6.10 -9.89
CA SER A 89 -3.37 -4.96 -10.37
C SER A 89 -3.18 -4.68 -11.86
N ILE A 90 -1.93 -4.79 -12.36
CA ILE A 90 -1.62 -4.64 -13.79
C ILE A 90 -2.23 -5.78 -14.60
N ASP A 91 -2.09 -7.02 -14.12
CA ASP A 91 -2.62 -8.21 -14.80
C ASP A 91 -4.16 -8.20 -14.84
N ALA A 92 -4.81 -7.73 -13.77
CA ALA A 92 -6.27 -7.55 -13.73
C ALA A 92 -6.78 -6.46 -14.67
N ARG A 93 -5.93 -5.50 -15.06
CA ARG A 93 -6.26 -4.41 -15.99
C ARG A 93 -5.88 -4.73 -17.43
N ALA A 94 -5.12 -5.80 -17.68
CA ALA A 94 -4.80 -6.25 -19.03
C ALA A 94 -6.08 -6.81 -19.71
N PRO A 95 -6.43 -6.35 -20.92
CA PRO A 95 -7.55 -6.93 -21.66
C PRO A 95 -7.22 -8.39 -21.99
N ALA A 96 -8.17 -9.30 -21.72
CA ALA A 96 -8.03 -10.72 -22.04
C ALA A 96 -7.57 -10.88 -23.50
N PRO A 97 -6.56 -11.72 -23.79
CA PRO A 97 -6.13 -11.94 -25.15
C PRO A 97 -7.31 -12.52 -25.94
N ALA A 98 -7.75 -11.78 -26.95
CA ALA A 98 -8.73 -12.28 -27.91
C ALA A 98 -8.17 -13.58 -28.51
N ALA A 99 -8.90 -14.67 -28.28
CA ALA A 99 -8.57 -15.96 -28.88
C ALA A 99 -8.41 -15.79 -30.40
N PRO A 100 -7.34 -16.32 -31.02
CA PRO A 100 -7.14 -16.18 -32.44
C PRO A 100 -8.25 -16.93 -33.19
N ALA A 101 -9.03 -16.18 -33.98
CA ALA A 101 -10.01 -16.74 -34.89
C ALA A 101 -9.29 -17.65 -35.91
N ALA A 102 -9.64 -18.93 -35.91
CA ALA A 102 -9.15 -19.90 -36.88
C ALA A 102 -9.56 -19.50 -38.32
N PRO A 103 -8.69 -19.67 -39.33
CA PRO A 103 -8.99 -19.24 -40.69
C PRO A 103 -10.01 -20.17 -41.36
N ALA A 104 -10.96 -19.56 -42.07
CA ALA A 104 -12.02 -20.22 -42.81
C ALA A 104 -11.50 -21.05 -43.99
N ALA A 105 -11.69 -22.37 -43.94
CA ALA A 105 -11.50 -23.26 -45.09
C ALA A 105 -12.82 -23.45 -45.85
N LYS A 106 -12.85 -22.98 -47.11
CA LYS A 106 -13.89 -23.34 -48.10
C LYS A 106 -13.55 -24.68 -48.75
N LYS A 107 -14.46 -25.67 -48.69
CA LYS A 107 -14.81 -26.50 -49.86
C LYS A 107 -16.06 -27.39 -49.67
N ALA A 108 -17.00 -27.18 -50.60
CA ALA A 108 -17.79 -28.16 -51.37
C ALA A 108 -18.83 -29.11 -50.73
N ALA A 109 -20.07 -28.88 -51.20
CA ALA A 109 -21.09 -29.84 -51.68
C ALA A 109 -21.83 -30.78 -50.70
N ALA A 110 -23.15 -30.57 -50.64
CA ALA A 110 -24.16 -31.39 -49.96
C ALA A 110 -24.49 -32.69 -50.74
N PRO A 111 -25.24 -33.67 -50.16
CA PRO A 111 -26.72 -33.57 -50.27
C PRO A 111 -27.55 -34.09 -49.07
N LYS A 112 -28.84 -33.74 -49.16
CA LYS A 112 -30.02 -33.92 -48.28
C LYS A 112 -30.37 -35.36 -47.87
N LYS A 113 -30.94 -35.53 -46.67
CA LYS A 113 -32.20 -36.29 -46.35
C LYS A 113 -32.59 -36.07 -44.87
N LYS A 114 -33.80 -35.55 -44.60
CA LYS A 114 -34.98 -36.23 -43.99
C LYS A 114 -34.70 -36.83 -42.59
N ALA A 115 -35.48 -36.69 -41.52
CA ALA A 115 -36.88 -36.33 -41.30
C ALA A 115 -37.07 -36.01 -39.80
N ALA A 116 -37.98 -35.10 -39.45
CA ALA A 116 -39.21 -35.38 -38.69
C ALA A 116 -39.08 -35.72 -37.18
N ALA A 117 -39.57 -34.75 -36.40
CA ALA A 117 -40.64 -34.91 -35.42
C ALA A 117 -40.39 -35.53 -34.03
N LYS A 118 -41.03 -34.84 -33.08
CA LYS A 118 -41.78 -35.31 -31.90
C LYS A 118 -40.98 -35.24 -30.57
N LYS A 119 -41.32 -34.27 -29.69
CA LYS A 119 -42.28 -34.35 -28.53
C LYS A 119 -41.62 -35.17 -27.39
N THR A 120 -41.60 -34.80 -26.11
CA THR A 120 -42.65 -34.28 -25.22
C THR A 120 -42.04 -34.01 -23.84
N ALA A 121 -42.58 -33.00 -23.12
CA ALA A 121 -42.99 -32.98 -21.70
C ALA A 121 -41.93 -33.31 -20.60
N ALA A 122 -41.97 -32.82 -19.36
CA ALA A 122 -42.96 -32.18 -18.51
C ALA A 122 -42.18 -31.45 -17.38
N ARG A 123 -42.52 -30.21 -17.00
CA ARG A 123 -43.22 -29.87 -15.74
C ARG A 123 -42.66 -30.52 -14.46
N LYS A 124 -42.28 -29.69 -13.46
CA LYS A 124 -42.89 -29.51 -12.12
C LYS A 124 -42.00 -28.55 -11.28
N LYS A 125 -42.48 -27.34 -10.93
CA LYS A 125 -42.91 -26.82 -9.60
C LYS A 125 -41.84 -26.94 -8.50
N ALA A 126 -41.69 -26.06 -7.52
CA ALA A 126 -42.53 -25.00 -6.93
C ALA A 126 -41.64 -24.14 -6.01
N GLY A 127 -42.12 -22.95 -5.66
CA GLY A 127 -41.52 -22.06 -4.67
C GLY A 127 -41.81 -20.63 -5.06
#